data_AF-A0A7L4PQE9-F1
#
_entry.id   AF-A0A7L4PQE9-F1
#
_cell.length_a   1.000
_cell.length_b   1.000
_cell.length_c   1.000
_cell.angle_alpha   90.00
_cell.angle_beta   90.00
_cell.angle_gamma   90.00
#
_symmetry.space_group_name_H-M   'P 1'
#
loop_
_entity.id
_entity.type
_entity.pdbx_description
1 polymer ?
#
loop_
_entity_poly.entity_id
_entity_poly.type
_entity_poly.pdbx_seq_one_letter_code
_entity_poly.pdbx_strand_id
1 'polypeptide(L)'
;ELKPGLKLLGTGEYCNNQILKYGKNAYGFQGHIELSCDLFYNWIKEDEDLNRLDISQLEKDYKKVREKYESNGKRIIKNFLHVYVSKVK
;
A
#
# COMPACT_ATOMS: atom_id res chain seq x y z
N GLU A 1 12.73 11.90 4.64
CA GLU A 1 14.14 11.68 5.04
C GLU A 1 14.25 10.33 5.75
N LEU A 2 15.30 9.53 5.48
CA LEU A 2 15.52 8.27 6.19
C LEU A 2 16.19 8.57 7.54
N LYS A 3 15.50 8.28 8.65
CA LYS A 3 16.06 8.39 10.00
C LYS A 3 16.92 7.16 10.34
N PRO A 4 17.89 7.29 11.27
CA PRO A 4 18.67 6.16 11.75
C PRO A 4 17.78 4.98 12.20
N GLY A 5 18.17 3.77 11.81
CA GLY A 5 17.43 2.54 12.11
C GLY A 5 16.31 2.20 11.12
N LEU A 6 15.98 3.08 10.16
CA LEU A 6 15.11 2.76 9.04
C LEU A 6 15.91 2.14 7.89
N LYS A 7 15.42 1.00 7.38
CA LYS A 7 15.90 0.35 6.17
C LYS A 7 14.89 0.57 5.04
N LEU A 8 15.36 1.11 3.92
CA LEU A 8 14.59 1.23 2.69
C LEU A 8 14.48 -0.16 2.02
N LEU A 9 13.25 -0.58 1.70
CA LEU A 9 12.94 -1.86 1.07
C LEU A 9 12.31 -1.71 -0.31
N GLY A 10 11.75 -0.56 -0.62
CA GLY A 10 11.09 -0.29 -1.89
C GLY A 10 11.05 1.19 -2.18
N THR A 11 11.26 1.53 -3.46
CA THR A 11 11.23 2.89 -3.99
C THR A 11 10.11 3.03 -5.01
N GLY A 12 9.74 4.27 -5.31
CA GLY A 12 8.79 4.62 -6.36
C GLY A 12 9.32 5.81 -7.15
N GLU A 13 8.81 5.98 -8.36
CA GLU A 13 9.25 7.02 -9.31
C GLU A 13 9.09 8.43 -8.72
N TYR A 14 7.92 8.72 -8.14
CA TYR A 14 7.59 10.05 -7.59
C TYR A 14 7.80 10.18 -6.09
N CYS A 15 8.05 9.07 -5.39
CA CYS A 15 8.40 9.08 -3.98
C CYS A 15 9.35 7.93 -3.69
N ASN A 16 10.57 8.28 -3.29
CA ASN A 16 11.65 7.31 -3.07
C ASN A 16 11.38 6.38 -1.87
N ASN A 17 10.69 6.84 -0.84
CA ASN A 17 10.54 6.09 0.42
C ASN A 17 9.20 5.35 0.48
N GLN A 18 9.00 4.36 -0.40
CA GLN A 18 7.70 3.64 -0.49
C GLN A 18 7.52 2.59 0.59
N ILE A 19 8.56 1.80 0.86
CA ILE A 19 8.50 0.69 1.81
C ILE A 19 9.69 0.78 2.73
N LEU A 20 9.42 0.86 4.03
CA LEU A 20 10.43 1.01 5.07
C LEU A 20 10.31 -0.12 6.10
N LYS A 21 11.43 -0.46 6.72
CA LYS A 21 11.48 -1.34 7.88
C LYS A 21 12.20 -0.65 9.03
N TYR A 22 11.63 -0.72 10.22
CA TYR A 22 12.25 -0.28 11.46
C TYR A 22 12.44 -1.47 12.41
N GLY A 23 13.67 -1.64 12.90
CA GLY A 23 14.00 -2.76 13.80
C GLY A 23 13.67 -4.13 13.19
N LYS A 24 13.16 -5.06 14.00
CA LYS A 24 12.96 -6.45 13.58
C LYS A 24 11.63 -6.69 12.86
N ASN A 25 10.54 -6.10 13.36
CA ASN A 25 9.16 -6.47 13.00
C ASN A 25 8.26 -5.28 12.64
N ALA A 26 8.75 -4.04 12.60
CA ALA A 26 7.94 -2.89 12.19
C ALA A 26 8.21 -2.55 10.72
N TYR A 27 7.14 -2.38 9.95
CA TYR A 27 7.18 -2.08 8.52
C TYR A 27 6.24 -0.92 8.24
N GLY A 28 6.65 0.00 7.38
CA GLY A 28 5.86 1.13 6.92
C GLY A 28 5.66 1.07 5.41
N PHE A 29 4.46 1.42 4.97
CA PHE A 29 4.07 1.49 3.57
C PHE A 29 3.50 2.88 3.31
N GLN A 30 4.04 3.58 2.31
CA GLN A 30 3.55 4.92 1.95
C GLN A 30 2.22 4.84 1.16
N GLY A 31 2.04 3.78 0.39
CA GLY A 31 0.81 3.53 -0.38
C GLY A 31 -0.15 2.57 0.31
N HIS A 32 -1.38 2.54 -0.17
CA HIS A 32 -2.49 1.74 0.36
C HIS A 32 -2.49 0.30 -0.14
N ILE A 33 -1.55 -0.52 0.34
CA ILE A 33 -1.46 -1.95 -0.03
C ILE A 33 -2.70 -2.77 0.37
N GLU A 34 -3.56 -2.22 1.21
CA GLU A 34 -4.85 -2.76 1.63
C GLU A 34 -6.01 -2.45 0.68
N LEU A 35 -5.79 -1.59 -0.33
CA LEU A 35 -6.84 -1.13 -1.24
C LEU A 35 -7.58 -2.31 -1.87
N SER A 36 -8.90 -2.31 -1.70
CA SER A 36 -9.84 -3.20 -2.37
C SER A 36 -10.73 -2.40 -3.32
N CYS A 37 -11.50 -3.10 -4.15
CA CYS A 37 -12.51 -2.47 -5.00
C CYS A 37 -13.51 -1.63 -4.19
N ASP A 38 -13.97 -2.16 -3.05
CA ASP A 38 -14.94 -1.46 -2.20
C ASP A 38 -14.31 -0.21 -1.56
N LEU A 39 -13.07 -0.31 -1.06
CA LEU A 39 -12.35 0.84 -0.50
C LEU A 39 -12.12 1.92 -1.55
N PHE A 40 -11.71 1.52 -2.77
CA PHE A 40 -11.52 2.45 -3.87
C PHE A 40 -12.78 3.27 -4.15
N TYR A 41 -13.94 2.61 -4.25
CA TYR A 41 -15.20 3.30 -4.52
C TYR A 41 -15.73 4.13 -3.35
N ASN A 42 -15.45 3.73 -2.11
CA ASN A 42 -15.82 4.51 -0.94
C ASN A 42 -14.96 5.77 -0.84
N TRP A 43 -13.63 5.66 -1.03
CA TRP A 43 -12.73 6.80 -0.95
C TRP A 43 -12.97 7.83 -2.05
N ILE A 44 -13.31 7.42 -3.28
CA ILE A 44 -13.72 8.38 -4.33
C ILE A 44 -14.91 9.25 -3.90
N LYS A 45 -15.81 8.72 -3.06
CA LYS A 45 -16.99 9.46 -2.60
C LYS A 45 -16.70 10.30 -1.36
N GLU A 46 -15.92 9.76 -0.44
CA GLU A 46 -15.74 10.31 0.91
C GLU A 46 -14.55 11.27 1.03
N ASP A 47 -13.51 11.08 0.23
CA ASP A 47 -12.31 11.90 0.26
C ASP A 47 -12.45 13.15 -0.60
N GLU A 48 -12.22 14.33 0.01
CA GLU A 48 -12.42 15.64 -0.61
C GLU A 48 -11.46 15.90 -1.79
N ASP A 49 -10.26 15.33 -1.75
CA ASP A 49 -9.31 15.49 -2.84
C ASP A 49 -9.64 14.55 -3.99
N LEU A 50 -10.01 13.29 -3.70
CA LEU A 50 -10.38 12.32 -4.73
C LEU A 50 -11.70 12.64 -5.42
N ASN A 51 -12.70 13.16 -4.70
CA ASN A 51 -14.02 13.45 -5.28
C ASN A 51 -13.99 14.61 -6.29
N ARG A 52 -12.92 15.40 -6.32
CA ARG A 52 -12.67 16.49 -7.27
C ARG A 52 -11.98 16.02 -8.56
N LEU A 53 -11.47 14.80 -8.60
CA LEU A 53 -10.78 14.24 -9.75
C LEU A 53 -11.78 13.65 -10.77
N ASP A 54 -11.32 13.43 -12.00
CA ASP A 54 -12.09 12.70 -13.01
C ASP A 54 -12.24 11.23 -12.60
N ILE A 55 -13.44 10.89 -12.09
CA ILE A 55 -13.81 9.55 -11.64
C ILE A 55 -13.64 8.52 -12.77
N SER A 56 -13.96 8.88 -14.01
CA SER A 56 -13.85 7.94 -15.14
C SER A 56 -12.39 7.59 -15.41
N GLN A 57 -11.49 8.57 -15.28
CA GLN A 57 -10.06 8.36 -15.44
C GLN A 57 -9.48 7.54 -14.27
N LEU A 58 -9.88 7.84 -13.03
CA LEU A 58 -9.50 7.05 -11.85
C LEU A 58 -9.90 5.58 -12.00
N GLU A 59 -11.15 5.31 -12.38
CA GLU A 59 -11.62 3.94 -12.60
C GLU A 59 -10.82 3.23 -13.69
N LYS A 60 -10.56 3.92 -14.80
CA LYS A 60 -9.83 3.36 -15.94
C LYS A 60 -8.43 2.95 -15.50
N ASP A 61 -7.73 3.78 -14.73
CA ASP A 61 -6.38 3.46 -14.26
C ASP A 61 -6.39 2.39 -13.18
N TYR A 62 -7.34 2.43 -12.26
CA TYR A 62 -7.53 1.37 -11.27
C TYR A 62 -7.75 0.01 -11.94
N LYS A 63 -8.68 -0.08 -12.91
CA LYS A 63 -8.97 -1.32 -13.65
C LYS A 63 -7.73 -1.90 -14.34
N LYS A 64 -6.81 -1.06 -14.85
CA LYS A 64 -5.55 -1.53 -15.48
C LYS A 64 -4.60 -2.23 -14.51
N VAL A 65 -4.56 -1.80 -13.24
CA VAL A 65 -3.56 -2.29 -12.27
C VAL A 65 -4.14 -3.17 -11.18
N ARG A 66 -5.48 -3.17 -11.02
CA ARG A 66 -6.22 -3.75 -9.90
C ARG A 66 -5.77 -5.15 -9.52
N GLU A 67 -5.80 -6.09 -10.46
CA GLU A 67 -5.55 -7.51 -10.15
C GLU A 67 -4.16 -7.71 -9.53
N LYS A 68 -3.15 -7.11 -10.16
CA LYS A 68 -1.76 -7.19 -9.70
C LYS A 68 -1.56 -6.43 -8.40
N TYR A 69 -2.15 -5.25 -8.27
CA TYR A 69 -2.07 -4.42 -7.07
C TYR A 69 -2.66 -5.13 -5.86
N GLU A 70 -3.92 -5.57 -5.94
CA GLU A 70 -4.62 -6.26 -4.86
C GLU A 70 -3.93 -7.59 -4.49
N SER A 71 -3.51 -8.38 -5.49
CA SER A 71 -2.85 -9.66 -5.25
C SER A 71 -1.52 -9.47 -4.51
N ASN A 72 -0.73 -8.46 -4.91
CA ASN A 72 0.51 -8.13 -4.22
C ASN A 72 0.27 -7.64 -2.80
N GLY A 73 -0.71 -6.75 -2.60
CA GLY A 73 -1.10 -6.27 -1.27
C GLY A 73 -1.49 -7.41 -0.33
N LYS A 74 -2.39 -8.28 -0.78
CA LYS A 74 -2.81 -9.49 -0.05
C LYS A 74 -1.62 -10.39 0.28
N ARG A 75 -0.69 -10.59 -0.64
CA ARG A 75 0.52 -11.40 -0.41
C ARG A 75 1.45 -10.76 0.63
N ILE A 76 1.65 -9.44 0.58
CA ILE A 76 2.48 -8.72 1.56
C ILE A 76 1.89 -8.88 2.96
N ILE A 77 0.58 -8.65 3.11
CA ILE A 77 -0.12 -8.77 4.40
C ILE A 77 -0.04 -10.21 4.92
N LYS A 78 -0.30 -11.21 4.07
CA LYS A 78 -0.17 -12.64 4.45
C LYS A 78 1.25 -12.98 4.90
N ASN A 79 2.27 -12.51 4.18
CA ASN A 79 3.67 -12.75 4.55
C ASN A 79 4.01 -12.10 5.88
N PHE A 80 3.53 -10.88 6.13
CA PHE A 80 3.72 -10.19 7.40
C PHE A 80 3.11 -10.98 8.56
N LEU A 81 1.86 -11.42 8.42
CA LEU A 81 1.18 -12.24 9.41
C LEU A 81 1.90 -13.57 9.65
N HIS A 82 2.37 -14.23 8.59
CA HIS A 82 3.14 -15.47 8.71
C HIS A 82 4.45 -15.26 9.48
N VAL A 83 5.22 -14.21 9.14
CA VAL A 83 6.48 -13.88 9.83
C VAL A 83 6.23 -13.53 11.30
N TYR A 84 5.10 -12.90 11.61
CA TYR A 84 4.73 -12.57 12.99
C TYR A 84 4.32 -13.81 13.77
N VAL A 85 3.38 -14.60 13.26
CA VAL A 85 2.86 -15.81 13.94
C VAL A 85 3.95 -16.87 14.15
N SER A 86 4.83 -17.08 13.15
CA SER A 86 5.95 -18.02 13.26
C SER A 86 7.00 -17.62 14.31
N LYS A 87 6.94 -16.39 14.83
CA LYS A 87 7.84 -15.90 15.90
C LYS A 87 7.19 -15.89 17.29
N VAL A 88 5.91 -16.25 17.39
CA VAL A 88 5.13 -16.30 18.66
C VAL A 88 4.99 -17.75 19.18
N LYS A 89 5.63 -18.71 18.52
CA LYS A 89 5.87 -20.07 19.05
C LYS A 89 7.29 -20.15 19.59
#